data_AF-A0A2Z6S495-F1
#
_entry.id   AF-A0A2Z6S495-F1
#
_cell.length_a   1.000
_cell.length_b   1.000
_cell.length_c   1.000
_cell.angle_alpha   90.00
_cell.angle_beta   90.00
_cell.angle_gamma   90.00
#
_symmetry.space_group_name_H-M   'P 1'
#
loop_
_entity.id
_entity.type
_entity.pdbx_description
1 polymer ?
#
loop_
_entity_poly.entity_id
_entity_poly.type
_entity_poly.pdbx_seq_one_letter_code
_entity_poly.pdbx_strand_id
1 'polypeptide(L)'
;MEVHRLEPTMTVQSIISWKNIIKRFITDNGRYENFLEAYLNDDKKIDNIRHVYGENVQLDSADIRQTVKLYAEMNILANALINEGDKNRAFIATSKRCSYLCELYIRFARTKGYDIYISGTYRKIYHLWKLLDVNDDIFYNKSLSYILKKLNQIIKDETLNLTEEIASSDSETGSVGSNENSTSHNVNKEFRSIFKEI
;
A
#
# COMPACT_ATOMS: atom_id res chain seq x y z
N MET A 1 -6.36 22.54 -28.71
CA MET A 1 -5.98 21.86 -27.47
C MET A 1 -6.96 22.34 -26.41
N GLU A 2 -7.86 21.48 -25.97
CA GLU A 2 -8.85 21.82 -24.96
C GLU A 2 -8.27 21.50 -23.58
N VAL A 3 -8.43 22.43 -22.63
CA VAL A 3 -7.89 22.28 -21.27
C VAL A 3 -9.06 22.07 -20.33
N HIS A 4 -9.17 20.86 -19.79
CA HIS A 4 -10.18 20.53 -18.79
C HIS A 4 -9.57 20.60 -17.40
N ARG A 5 -10.17 21.42 -16.53
CA ARG A 5 -9.82 21.49 -15.12
C ARG A 5 -10.65 20.47 -14.36
N LEU A 6 -10.00 19.51 -13.73
CA LEU A 6 -10.64 18.55 -12.82
C LEU A 6 -10.54 19.06 -11.38
N GLU A 7 -11.66 19.09 -10.67
CA GLU A 7 -11.67 19.51 -9.27
C GLU A 7 -11.13 18.39 -8.36
N PRO A 8 -10.36 18.73 -7.30
CA PRO A 8 -9.90 17.75 -6.32
C PRO A 8 -11.07 17.04 -5.66
N THR A 9 -11.02 15.71 -5.57
CA THR A 9 -12.04 14.92 -4.87
C THR A 9 -11.52 14.47 -3.51
N MET A 10 -12.24 14.81 -2.45
CA MET A 10 -11.93 14.42 -1.08
C MET A 10 -13.17 13.84 -0.41
N THR A 11 -12.98 12.89 0.51
CA THR A 11 -14.07 12.35 1.33
C THR A 11 -13.55 11.89 2.69
N VAL A 12 -14.44 11.79 3.66
CA VAL A 12 -14.13 11.17 4.95
C VAL A 12 -14.55 9.70 4.89
N GLN A 13 -13.60 8.79 5.12
CA GLN A 13 -13.87 7.35 5.18
C GLN A 13 -13.36 6.76 6.50
N SER A 14 -14.06 5.74 6.99
CA SER A 14 -13.55 4.93 8.11
C SER A 14 -12.51 3.94 7.59
N ILE A 15 -11.44 3.73 8.36
CA ILE A 15 -10.39 2.77 8.07
C ILE A 15 -10.26 1.74 9.20
N ILE A 16 -9.78 0.54 8.84
CA ILE A 16 -9.50 -0.52 9.80
C ILE A 16 -8.22 -0.15 10.56
N SER A 17 -8.21 -0.37 11.87
CA SER A 17 -7.04 -0.10 12.70
C SER A 17 -5.82 -0.94 12.32
N TRP A 18 -4.63 -0.41 12.56
CA TRP A 18 -3.38 -1.08 12.24
C TRP A 18 -3.28 -2.46 12.92
N LYS A 19 -3.58 -2.54 14.23
CA LYS A 19 -3.56 -3.81 14.98
C LYS A 19 -4.50 -4.85 14.35
N ASN A 20 -5.70 -4.44 13.95
CA ASN A 20 -6.67 -5.32 13.32
C ASN A 20 -6.25 -5.78 11.92
N ILE A 21 -5.48 -4.97 11.18
CA ILE A 21 -4.88 -5.39 9.92
C ILE A 21 -3.80 -6.44 10.17
N ILE A 22 -2.84 -6.17 11.08
CA ILE A 22 -1.73 -7.10 11.37
C ILE A 22 -2.24 -8.45 11.89
N LYS A 23 -3.26 -8.45 12.74
CA LYS A 23 -3.86 -9.68 13.28
C LYS A 23 -4.44 -10.61 12.20
N ARG A 24 -4.74 -10.10 11.00
CA ARG A 24 -5.16 -10.94 9.86
C ARG A 24 -4.01 -11.77 9.26
N PHE A 25 -2.76 -11.38 9.51
CA PHE A 25 -1.56 -12.02 8.97
C PHE A 25 -0.83 -12.86 10.01
N ILE A 26 -0.92 -12.48 11.29
CA ILE A 26 -0.35 -13.22 12.41
C ILE A 26 -1.50 -13.74 13.28
N THR A 27 -1.91 -14.99 13.01
CA THR A 27 -3.08 -15.59 13.68
C THR A 27 -2.76 -16.28 14.99
N ASP A 28 -1.49 -16.64 15.21
CA ASP A 28 -1.04 -17.18 16.49
C ASP A 28 -0.92 -16.04 17.51
N ASN A 29 -1.67 -16.13 18.61
CA ASN A 29 -1.73 -15.04 19.60
C ASN A 29 -0.38 -14.77 20.24
N GLY A 30 0.43 -15.81 20.53
CA GLY A 30 1.75 -15.63 21.15
C GLY A 30 2.70 -14.88 20.21
N ARG A 31 2.78 -15.30 18.94
CA ARG A 31 3.56 -14.60 17.91
C ARG A 31 3.06 -13.18 17.67
N TYR A 32 1.75 -12.97 17.71
CA TYR A 32 1.16 -11.65 17.52
C TYR A 32 1.56 -10.68 18.65
N GLU A 33 1.48 -11.10 19.91
CA GLU A 33 1.89 -10.27 21.04
C GLU A 33 3.39 -9.97 21.02
N ASN A 34 4.24 -10.98 20.74
CA ASN A 34 5.69 -10.78 20.60
C ASN A 34 6.01 -9.80 19.45
N PHE A 35 5.29 -9.91 18.32
CA PHE A 35 5.42 -8.97 17.21
C PHE A 35 5.03 -7.55 17.64
N LEU A 36 3.91 -7.39 18.35
CA LEU A 36 3.46 -6.08 18.81
C LEU A 36 4.49 -5.43 19.73
N GLU A 37 5.00 -6.18 20.71
CA GLU A 37 6.00 -5.70 21.64
C GLU A 37 7.27 -5.24 20.89
N ALA A 38 7.83 -6.10 20.03
CA ALA A 38 9.02 -5.76 19.27
C ALA A 38 8.81 -4.59 18.29
N TYR A 39 7.64 -4.49 17.66
CA TYR A 39 7.34 -3.42 16.69
C TYR A 39 7.08 -2.08 17.38
N LEU A 40 6.36 -2.09 18.50
CA LEU A 40 5.97 -0.90 19.25
C LEU A 40 7.06 -0.41 20.22
N ASN A 41 8.16 -1.14 20.40
CA ASN A 41 9.32 -0.65 21.15
C ASN A 41 10.27 0.21 20.29
N ASP A 42 9.96 0.43 19.01
CA ASP A 42 10.72 1.28 18.09
C ASP A 42 9.97 2.60 17.85
N ASP A 43 10.48 3.68 18.44
CA ASP A 43 9.88 5.01 18.37
C ASP A 43 9.66 5.48 16.92
N LYS A 44 10.59 5.18 16.01
CA LYS A 44 10.47 5.56 14.60
C LYS A 44 9.32 4.82 13.93
N LYS A 45 9.14 3.55 14.24
CA LYS A 45 8.01 2.77 13.72
C LYS A 45 6.68 3.28 14.27
N ILE A 46 6.62 3.64 15.55
CA ILE A 46 5.41 4.24 16.15
C ILE A 46 5.08 5.57 15.47
N ASP A 47 6.06 6.44 15.29
CA ASP A 47 5.85 7.75 14.68
C ASP A 47 5.35 7.63 13.24
N ASN A 48 5.86 6.64 12.49
CA ASN A 48 5.37 6.33 11.16
C ASN A 48 3.90 5.86 11.18
N ILE A 49 3.50 5.04 12.16
CA ILE A 49 2.10 4.65 12.33
C ILE A 49 1.24 5.87 12.68
N ARG A 50 1.69 6.72 13.61
CA ARG A 50 0.97 7.96 14.00
C ARG A 50 0.83 8.92 12.83
N HIS A 51 1.83 9.02 11.96
CA HIS A 51 1.74 9.82 10.75
C HIS A 51 0.66 9.31 9.78
N VAL A 52 0.54 8.00 9.62
CA VAL A 52 -0.44 7.38 8.72
C VAL A 52 -1.85 7.36 9.32
N TYR A 53 -1.99 7.03 10.61
CA TYR A 53 -3.27 6.81 11.26
C TYR A 53 -3.81 8.06 11.95
N GLY A 54 -2.94 8.95 12.43
CA GLY A 54 -3.23 10.17 13.20
C GLY A 54 -2.56 10.13 14.59
N GLU A 55 -2.11 11.29 15.08
CA GLU A 55 -1.35 11.42 16.34
C GLU A 55 -2.08 10.89 17.58
N ASN A 56 -3.42 10.94 17.57
CA ASN A 56 -4.28 10.54 18.69
C ASN A 56 -4.94 9.17 18.50
N VAL A 57 -4.51 8.36 17.53
CA VAL A 57 -5.18 7.09 17.25
C VAL A 57 -4.79 6.01 18.24
N GLN A 58 -5.76 5.62 19.06
CA GLN A 58 -5.81 4.29 19.67
C GLN A 58 -5.69 3.25 18.54
N LEU A 59 -4.55 2.54 18.46
CA LEU A 59 -4.22 1.60 17.37
C LEU A 59 -5.16 0.39 17.25
N ASP A 60 -6.10 0.29 18.18
CA ASP A 60 -7.18 -0.67 18.34
C ASP A 60 -8.59 -0.05 18.18
N SER A 61 -8.71 1.26 17.93
CA SER A 61 -10.01 1.92 17.75
C SER A 61 -10.80 1.31 16.59
N ALA A 62 -12.08 1.07 16.84
CA ALA A 62 -13.01 0.52 15.86
C ALA A 62 -13.49 1.54 14.81
N ASP A 63 -13.35 2.85 15.09
CA ASP A 63 -13.80 3.91 14.19
C ASP A 63 -12.72 4.99 14.03
N ILE A 64 -11.78 4.72 13.12
CA ILE A 64 -10.76 5.69 12.71
C ILE A 64 -11.25 6.36 11.44
N ARG A 65 -11.63 7.63 11.53
CA ARG A 65 -12.09 8.43 10.38
C ARG A 65 -10.94 9.25 9.81
N GLN A 66 -10.72 9.13 8.51
CA GLN A 66 -9.69 9.90 7.81
C GLN A 66 -10.24 10.62 6.60
N THR A 67 -9.72 11.83 6.37
CA THR A 67 -9.96 12.56 5.14
C THR A 67 -9.00 12.05 4.06
N VAL A 68 -9.55 11.34 3.07
CA VAL A 68 -8.80 10.78 1.95
C VAL A 68 -8.99 11.60 0.68
N LYS A 69 -8.03 11.49 -0.22
CA LYS A 69 -7.94 12.29 -1.45
C LYS A 69 -7.82 11.37 -2.66
N LEU A 70 -8.58 11.69 -3.70
CA LEU A 70 -8.37 11.10 -5.01
C LEU A 70 -7.16 11.76 -5.67
N TYR A 71 -6.24 10.94 -6.16
CA TYR A 71 -5.02 11.46 -6.77
C TYR A 71 -5.32 11.98 -8.18
N ALA A 72 -4.56 12.96 -8.64
CA ALA A 72 -4.80 13.61 -9.93
C ALA A 72 -4.79 12.60 -11.09
N GLU A 73 -3.83 11.66 -11.08
CA GLU A 73 -3.75 10.56 -12.05
C GLU A 73 -5.04 9.74 -12.07
N MET A 74 -5.55 9.40 -10.89
CA MET A 74 -6.77 8.61 -10.74
C MET A 74 -7.99 9.40 -11.20
N ASN A 75 -8.07 10.68 -10.89
CA ASN A 75 -9.16 11.56 -11.32
C ASN A 75 -9.23 11.67 -12.85
N ILE A 76 -8.08 11.81 -13.52
CA ILE A 76 -7.98 11.78 -14.99
C ILE A 76 -8.40 10.41 -15.52
N LEU A 77 -7.93 9.32 -14.91
CA LEU A 77 -8.27 7.97 -15.33
C LEU A 77 -9.77 7.70 -15.30
N ALA A 78 -10.50 8.05 -14.22
CA ALA A 78 -11.95 7.86 -14.20
C ALA A 78 -12.63 8.69 -15.28
N ASN A 79 -12.44 10.00 -15.22
CA ASN A 79 -13.32 10.94 -15.90
C ASN A 79 -13.02 11.06 -17.40
N ALA A 80 -11.79 10.80 -17.83
CA ALA A 80 -11.41 10.96 -19.22
C ALA A 80 -11.24 9.62 -19.97
N LEU A 81 -11.14 8.49 -19.27
CA LEU A 81 -10.79 7.20 -19.90
C LEU A 81 -11.73 6.07 -19.49
N ILE A 82 -11.76 5.69 -18.22
CA ILE A 82 -12.48 4.49 -17.77
C ILE A 82 -14.00 4.66 -17.90
N ASN A 83 -14.56 5.78 -17.41
CA ASN A 83 -16.02 5.99 -17.44
C ASN A 83 -16.54 6.23 -18.85
N GLU A 84 -15.73 6.82 -19.73
CA GLU A 84 -16.03 7.01 -21.15
C GLU A 84 -15.79 5.73 -21.97
N GLY A 85 -15.17 4.70 -21.37
CA GLY A 85 -14.74 3.50 -22.08
C GLY A 85 -13.67 3.75 -23.15
N ASP A 86 -12.97 4.89 -23.09
CA ASP A 86 -11.97 5.29 -24.06
C ASP A 86 -10.67 4.50 -23.86
N LYS A 87 -10.35 3.67 -24.85
CA LYS A 87 -9.14 2.83 -24.90
C LYS A 87 -8.08 3.38 -25.83
N ASN A 88 -8.27 4.58 -26.37
CA ASN A 88 -7.26 5.26 -27.16
C ASN A 88 -5.99 5.46 -26.34
N ARG A 89 -4.86 5.63 -27.05
CA ARG A 89 -3.59 5.89 -26.42
C ARG A 89 -3.63 7.18 -25.61
N ALA A 90 -3.37 7.08 -24.31
CA ALA A 90 -3.33 8.21 -23.41
C ALA A 90 -1.95 8.31 -22.73
N PHE A 91 -1.45 9.53 -22.56
CA PHE A 91 -0.26 9.81 -21.75
C PHE A 91 -0.64 10.74 -20.60
N ILE A 92 -0.51 10.26 -19.37
CA ILE A 92 -0.81 11.01 -18.14
C ILE A 92 0.49 11.51 -17.54
N ALA A 93 0.61 12.83 -17.46
CA ALA A 93 1.72 13.50 -16.78
C ALA A 93 1.20 14.31 -15.60
N THR A 94 1.80 14.09 -14.44
CA THR A 94 1.53 14.83 -13.21
C THR A 94 2.82 15.44 -12.67
N SER A 95 2.69 16.46 -11.81
CA SER A 95 3.82 17.16 -11.20
C SER A 95 4.61 16.29 -10.21
N LYS A 96 4.01 15.20 -9.72
CA LYS A 96 4.63 14.19 -8.88
C LYS A 96 4.64 12.86 -9.63
N ARG A 97 5.59 11.98 -9.32
CA ARG A 97 5.60 10.63 -9.88
C ARG A 97 4.42 9.82 -9.34
N CYS A 98 3.86 8.97 -10.20
CA CYS A 98 2.70 8.13 -9.90
C CYS A 98 2.98 7.23 -8.67
N SER A 99 2.09 7.24 -7.68
CA SER A 99 2.23 6.39 -6.50
C SER A 99 2.14 4.91 -6.83
N TYR A 100 2.60 4.04 -5.92
CA TYR A 100 2.52 2.59 -6.11
C TYR A 100 1.07 2.13 -6.29
N LEU A 101 0.11 2.69 -5.55
CA LEU A 101 -1.32 2.37 -5.69
C LEU A 101 -1.87 2.79 -7.06
N CYS A 102 -1.52 3.99 -7.52
CA CYS A 102 -1.91 4.47 -8.86
C CYS A 102 -1.27 3.59 -9.95
N GLU A 103 -0.01 3.18 -9.78
CA GLU A 103 0.67 2.27 -10.70
C GLU A 103 -0.05 0.92 -10.78
N LEU A 104 -0.42 0.34 -9.64
CA LEU A 104 -1.16 -0.93 -9.61
C LEU A 104 -2.49 -0.81 -10.35
N TYR A 105 -3.21 0.29 -10.16
CA TYR A 105 -4.48 0.52 -10.87
C TYR A 105 -4.28 0.64 -12.38
N ILE A 106 -3.28 1.42 -12.82
CA ILE A 106 -2.95 1.59 -14.25
C ILE A 106 -2.51 0.27 -14.87
N ARG A 107 -1.70 -0.52 -14.15
CA ARG A 107 -1.31 -1.87 -14.58
C ARG A 107 -2.54 -2.76 -14.75
N PHE A 108 -3.48 -2.72 -13.80
CA PHE A 108 -4.74 -3.44 -13.94
C PHE A 108 -5.53 -2.97 -15.18
N ALA A 109 -5.69 -1.65 -15.37
CA ALA A 109 -6.38 -1.09 -16.54
C ALA A 109 -5.75 -1.55 -17.86
N ARG A 110 -4.41 -1.56 -17.96
CA ARG A 110 -3.69 -2.12 -19.12
C ARG A 110 -4.03 -3.58 -19.38
N THR A 111 -4.19 -4.41 -18.34
CA THR A 111 -4.65 -5.82 -18.53
C THR A 111 -6.08 -5.93 -19.08
N LYS A 112 -6.85 -4.85 -19.07
CA LYS A 112 -8.20 -4.75 -19.66
C LYS A 112 -8.23 -4.06 -21.03
N GLY A 113 -7.04 -3.81 -21.59
CA GLY A 113 -6.86 -3.30 -22.95
C GLY A 113 -6.77 -1.78 -23.08
N TYR A 114 -6.60 -1.05 -21.98
CA TYR A 114 -6.35 0.40 -22.03
C TYR A 114 -4.87 0.69 -22.37
N ASP A 115 -4.59 1.53 -23.37
CA ASP A 115 -3.22 1.93 -23.78
C ASP A 115 -2.75 3.22 -23.06
N ILE A 116 -2.53 3.12 -21.76
CA ILE A 116 -2.19 4.27 -20.90
C ILE A 116 -0.69 4.28 -20.60
N TYR A 117 -0.04 5.44 -20.74
CA TYR A 117 1.34 5.71 -20.34
C TYR A 117 1.40 6.78 -19.25
N ILE A 118 2.43 6.75 -18.40
CA ILE A 118 2.63 7.70 -17.30
C ILE A 118 4.04 8.27 -17.32
N SER A 119 4.20 9.52 -16.87
CA SER A 119 5.49 10.24 -16.82
C SER A 119 6.54 9.63 -15.87
N GLY A 120 6.14 8.67 -15.03
CA GLY A 120 7.05 7.89 -14.20
C GLY A 120 6.34 7.31 -12.99
N THR A 121 6.92 6.27 -12.40
CA THR A 121 6.41 5.63 -11.18
C THR A 121 7.30 5.92 -9.99
N TYR A 122 6.66 5.92 -8.83
CA TYR A 122 7.31 5.94 -7.54
C TYR A 122 6.79 4.78 -6.73
N ARG A 123 7.70 3.96 -6.22
CA ARG A 123 7.35 2.75 -5.47
C ARG A 123 6.91 3.05 -4.03
N LYS A 124 6.52 4.29 -3.73
CA LYS A 124 5.97 4.65 -2.43
C LYS A 124 4.47 4.49 -2.39
N ILE A 125 4.01 3.99 -1.25
CA ILE A 125 2.60 4.01 -0.87
C ILE A 125 2.39 5.31 -0.10
N TYR A 126 1.57 6.19 -0.66
CA TYR A 126 1.15 7.37 0.07
C TYR A 126 -0.13 7.07 0.84
N HIS A 127 -0.19 7.55 2.09
CA HIS A 127 -1.37 7.49 2.93
C HIS A 127 -2.45 8.47 2.43
N LEU A 128 -3.66 8.38 3.00
CA LEU A 128 -4.83 9.22 2.66
C LEU A 128 -5.28 9.08 1.20
N TRP A 129 -5.18 7.89 0.63
CA TRP A 129 -5.59 7.63 -0.73
C TRP A 129 -7.05 7.18 -0.82
N LYS A 130 -7.82 7.80 -1.72
CA LYS A 130 -9.18 7.39 -2.08
C LYS A 130 -9.13 6.50 -3.33
N LEU A 131 -9.77 5.33 -3.27
CA LEU A 131 -9.99 4.50 -4.46
C LEU A 131 -10.94 5.20 -5.43
N LEU A 132 -10.70 4.98 -6.73
CA LEU A 132 -11.48 5.52 -7.81
C LEU A 132 -12.91 5.00 -7.75
N ASP A 133 -13.87 5.90 -7.89
CA ASP A 133 -15.28 5.57 -8.10
C ASP A 133 -15.51 5.51 -9.61
N VAL A 134 -15.84 4.34 -10.14
CA VAL A 134 -16.06 4.12 -11.59
C VAL A 134 -17.44 3.52 -11.79
N ASN A 135 -18.08 3.88 -12.90
CA ASN A 135 -19.45 3.45 -13.19
C ASN A 135 -19.55 1.94 -13.49
N ASP A 136 -18.43 1.29 -13.82
CA ASP A 136 -18.36 -0.16 -14.05
C ASP A 136 -18.01 -0.90 -12.76
N ASP A 137 -19.03 -1.41 -12.07
CA ASP A 137 -18.89 -2.20 -10.85
C ASP A 137 -18.00 -3.44 -11.02
N ILE A 138 -18.02 -4.08 -12.19
CA ILE A 138 -17.22 -5.27 -12.47
C ILE A 138 -15.74 -4.87 -12.56
N PHE A 139 -15.45 -3.77 -13.24
CA PHE A 139 -14.11 -3.20 -13.32
C PHE A 139 -13.63 -2.77 -11.93
N TYR A 140 -14.46 -2.04 -11.18
CA TYR A 140 -14.18 -1.60 -9.82
C TYR A 140 -13.79 -2.78 -8.93
N ASN A 141 -14.66 -3.78 -8.83
CA ASN A 141 -14.46 -4.93 -7.95
C ASN A 141 -13.22 -5.75 -8.32
N LYS A 142 -12.97 -5.94 -9.63
CA LYS A 142 -11.76 -6.65 -10.10
C LYS A 142 -10.49 -5.84 -9.84
N SER A 143 -10.52 -4.52 -10.00
CA SER A 143 -9.38 -3.65 -9.72
C SER A 143 -9.03 -3.64 -8.23
N LEU A 144 -10.04 -3.54 -7.37
CA LEU A 144 -9.91 -3.58 -5.91
C LEU A 144 -9.32 -4.92 -5.47
N SER A 145 -9.87 -6.04 -5.97
CA SER A 145 -9.36 -7.38 -5.68
C SER A 145 -7.88 -7.53 -6.08
N TYR A 146 -7.51 -7.03 -7.26
CA TYR A 146 -6.13 -7.04 -7.74
C TYR A 146 -5.19 -6.25 -6.81
N ILE A 147 -5.56 -5.03 -6.44
CA ILE A 147 -4.77 -4.17 -5.55
C ILE A 147 -4.64 -4.79 -4.16
N LEU A 148 -5.76 -5.22 -3.56
CA LEU A 148 -5.75 -5.87 -2.24
C LEU A 148 -4.86 -7.11 -2.24
N LYS A 149 -4.90 -7.94 -3.28
CA LYS A 149 -4.01 -9.11 -3.39
C LYS A 149 -2.53 -8.71 -3.34
N LYS A 150 -2.15 -7.62 -4.03
CA LYS A 150 -0.76 -7.13 -4.05
C LYS A 150 -0.35 -6.51 -2.71
N LEU A 151 -1.23 -5.75 -2.06
CA LEU A 151 -0.95 -5.16 -0.75
C LEU A 151 -0.88 -6.22 0.35
N ASN A 152 -1.80 -7.18 0.35
CA ASN A 152 -1.79 -8.29 1.32
C ASN A 152 -0.51 -9.12 1.21
N GLN A 153 0.01 -9.31 -0.01
CA GLN A 153 1.29 -9.99 -0.20
C GLN A 153 2.43 -9.21 0.47
N ILE A 154 2.50 -7.90 0.25
CA ILE A 154 3.51 -7.03 0.89
C ILE A 154 3.42 -7.11 2.41
N ILE A 155 2.22 -6.96 2.98
CA ILE A 155 2.04 -7.01 4.43
C ILE A 155 2.48 -8.37 4.97
N LYS A 156 2.05 -9.45 4.31
CA LYS A 156 2.43 -10.82 4.69
C LYS A 156 3.95 -10.99 4.71
N ASP A 157 4.63 -10.60 3.64
CA ASP A 157 6.07 -10.75 3.49
C ASP A 157 6.84 -9.95 4.57
N GLU A 158 6.43 -8.70 4.82
CA GLU A 158 7.02 -7.86 5.87
C GLU A 158 6.75 -8.40 7.29
N THR A 159 5.53 -8.88 7.57
CA THR A 159 5.22 -9.50 8.88
C THR A 159 6.00 -10.79 9.14
N LEU A 160 6.23 -11.58 8.09
CA LEU A 160 6.98 -12.83 8.18
C LEU A 160 8.47 -12.56 8.41
N ASN A 161 9.06 -11.67 7.61
CA ASN A 161 10.46 -11.24 7.79
C ASN A 161 10.72 -10.77 9.23
N LEU A 162 9.85 -9.92 9.79
CA LEU A 162 10.07 -9.42 11.15
C LEU A 162 9.91 -10.52 12.20
N THR A 163 8.95 -11.42 12.02
CA THR A 163 8.73 -12.53 12.94
C THR A 163 9.93 -13.49 12.95
N GLU A 164 10.55 -13.74 11.79
CA GLU A 164 11.78 -14.51 11.65
C GLU A 164 12.98 -13.79 12.29
N GLU A 165 13.12 -12.49 12.09
CA GLU A 165 14.17 -11.67 12.73
C GLU A 165 14.06 -11.74 14.28
N ILE A 166 12.84 -11.63 14.83
CA ILE A 166 12.59 -11.77 16.28
C ILE A 166 12.98 -13.18 16.76
N ALA A 167 12.52 -14.24 16.09
CA ALA A 167 12.81 -15.61 16.48
C ALA A 167 14.32 -15.95 16.41
N SER A 168 15.03 -15.38 15.44
CA SER A 168 16.49 -15.55 15.32
C SER A 168 17.25 -14.86 16.45
N SER A 169 16.81 -13.66 16.87
CA SER A 169 17.43 -12.90 17.96
C SER A 169 17.29 -13.63 19.30
N ASP A 170 16.17 -14.31 19.54
CA ASP A 170 15.96 -15.13 20.74
C ASP A 170 16.84 -16.40 20.76
N SER A 171 17.24 -16.89 19.59
CA SER A 171 18.06 -18.11 19.45
C SER A 171 19.58 -17.88 19.55
N GLU A 172 20.05 -16.63 19.49
CA GLU A 172 21.50 -16.30 19.57
C GLU A 172 22.11 -16.48 20.97
N THR A 173 21.35 -16.97 21.96
CA THR A 173 21.91 -17.47 23.23
C THR A 173 22.50 -18.89 23.13
N GLY A 174 22.53 -19.51 21.93
CA GLY A 174 23.19 -20.81 21.76
C GLY A 174 23.61 -21.13 20.32
N SER A 175 24.93 -21.21 20.13
CA SER A 175 25.63 -22.01 19.12
C SER A 175 26.19 -21.28 17.88
N VAL A 176 27.51 -21.43 17.78
CA VAL A 176 28.41 -21.06 16.69
C VAL A 176 28.10 -21.87 15.42
N GLY A 177 27.98 -21.15 14.29
CA GLY A 177 28.54 -21.51 12.98
C GLY A 177 27.74 -22.44 12.07
N SER A 178 27.20 -21.90 10.97
CA SER A 178 27.52 -22.36 9.61
C SER A 178 26.81 -21.52 8.53
N ASN A 179 27.58 -21.15 7.50
CA ASN A 179 27.15 -20.50 6.25
C ASN A 179 26.04 -21.29 5.53
N GLU A 180 25.05 -20.60 4.95
CA GLU A 180 24.47 -21.02 3.66
C GLU A 180 23.66 -19.92 2.93
N ASN A 181 23.56 -20.09 1.61
CA ASN A 181 23.46 -19.08 0.55
C ASN A 181 22.15 -18.25 0.44
N SER A 182 22.36 -17.00 0.05
CA SER A 182 21.36 -15.94 -0.14
C SER A 182 20.70 -15.96 -1.53
N THR A 183 19.44 -16.38 -1.57
CA THR A 183 18.55 -16.13 -2.74
C THR A 183 17.35 -15.23 -2.38
N SER A 184 17.05 -15.03 -1.09
CA SER A 184 15.97 -14.14 -0.60
C SER A 184 16.32 -12.65 -0.63
N HIS A 185 17.60 -12.30 -0.83
CA HIS A 185 18.08 -10.92 -0.71
C HIS A 185 17.60 -9.98 -1.81
N ASN A 186 17.30 -10.46 -3.02
CA ASN A 186 16.99 -9.56 -4.14
C ASN A 186 15.55 -9.03 -4.09
N VAL A 187 14.60 -9.89 -3.69
CA VAL A 187 13.18 -9.53 -3.50
C VAL A 187 13.04 -8.59 -2.29
N ASN A 188 13.74 -8.89 -1.18
CA ASN A 188 13.76 -8.03 0.01
C ASN A 188 14.40 -6.65 -0.23
N LYS A 189 15.38 -6.53 -1.13
CA LYS A 189 15.96 -5.23 -1.50
C LYS A 189 14.97 -4.36 -2.29
N GLU A 190 14.17 -4.99 -3.14
CA GLU A 190 13.14 -4.33 -3.94
C GLU A 190 11.96 -3.84 -3.09
N PHE A 191 11.59 -4.59 -2.06
CA PHE A 191 10.50 -4.24 -1.12
C PHE A 191 10.93 -3.27 -0.01
N ARG A 192 12.14 -3.39 0.55
CA ARG A 192 12.67 -2.42 1.54
C ARG A 192 12.76 -0.99 0.97
N SER A 193 12.86 -0.83 -0.36
CA SER A 193 12.77 0.48 -1.03
C SER A 193 11.40 1.16 -0.87
N ILE A 194 10.32 0.42 -0.64
CA ILE A 194 8.94 0.94 -0.56
C ILE A 194 8.72 1.69 0.76
N PHE A 195 9.38 1.24 1.83
CA PHE A 195 9.18 1.71 3.21
C PHE A 195 10.31 2.59 3.76
N LYS A 196 11.44 2.75 3.03
CA LYS A 196 12.63 3.47 3.51
C LYS A 196 12.43 4.97 3.80
N GLU A 197 11.31 5.55 3.37
CA GLU A 197 10.99 6.97 3.55
C GLU A 197 9.46 7.17 3.69
N ILE A 198 8.83 6.33 4.53
CA ILE A 198 7.69 6.77 5.35
C ILE A 198 8.30 7.45 6.55
#